data_AF-W4RR50-F1
#
_entry.id   AF-W4RR50-F1
#
_cell.length_a   1.000
_cell.length_b   1.000
_cell.length_c   1.000
_cell.angle_alpha   90.00
_cell.angle_beta   90.00
_cell.angle_gamma   90.00
#
_symmetry.space_group_name_H-M   'P 1'
#
loop_
_entity.id
_entity.type
_entity.pdbx_description
1 polymer ?
#
loop_
_entity_poly.entity_id
_entity_poly.type
_entity_poly.pdbx_seq_one_letter_code
_entity_poly.pdbx_strand_id
1 'polypeptide(L)'
;MESNKKDRIESLEQLEVPESVIQFIKDIPNKPITSEAEEQVEDDWNRFQRNSRKQRSVILKKRMAILSLTAAAVLGLFISTAFVSPAVAQVAAQIPYLNLIFENKVQVMTLENEINQAIMEQDFKNIALHVNRKEKYIEAMVFNTEEYYNEMKIPIKDMISDILKDRNEDDFDIRVANDPEAAEQWSKIDVEADKKIAEIEKTVYEVLGKYNYDSPRHTSGISVNRVNLELPITEPNIKKIPLEIKEKLKQRELGELEVKVYTYDPGLEERGGKFIEIFDAIATGLKAKPEYKINSVGFTNNKKEHFYISIQLVLESSDPDVDAVVKEIEKTVLDFLQSDVALNNIQNEKYQVVISSSDKKKMKVISN
;
A
#
# COMPACT_ATOMS: atom_id res chain seq x y z
N MET A 1 43.89 -16.24 30.75
CA MET A 1 44.98 -15.87 31.65
C MET A 1 44.47 -14.77 32.57
N GLU A 2 44.26 -15.12 33.82
CA GLU A 2 43.97 -14.20 34.91
C GLU A 2 45.22 -13.42 35.35
N SER A 3 44.94 -12.22 35.89
CA SER A 3 45.57 -11.57 37.05
C SER A 3 47.09 -11.35 37.07
N ASN A 4 47.48 -10.07 37.18
CA ASN A 4 48.14 -9.66 38.43
C ASN A 4 47.89 -8.20 38.80
N LYS A 5 47.28 -8.04 39.98
CA LYS A 5 47.16 -6.81 40.76
C LYS A 5 48.26 -6.84 41.82
N LYS A 6 49.01 -5.74 41.98
CA LYS A 6 49.75 -5.24 43.17
C LYS A 6 50.72 -4.19 42.63
N ASP A 7 50.76 -2.94 43.09
CA ASP A 7 50.88 -2.51 44.48
C ASP A 7 50.07 -1.24 44.78
N ARG A 8 49.39 -1.21 45.93
CA ARG A 8 48.93 0.01 46.58
C ARG A 8 49.85 0.23 47.78
N ILE A 9 50.48 1.40 47.86
CA ILE A 9 51.19 1.86 49.06
C ILE A 9 50.11 2.31 50.07
N GLU A 10 50.06 1.65 51.23
CA GLU A 10 48.96 1.78 52.21
C GLU A 10 49.22 2.75 53.38
N SER A 11 50.36 3.46 53.45
CA SER A 11 50.49 4.60 54.36
C SER A 11 51.57 5.61 53.96
N LEU A 12 51.34 6.88 54.30
CA LEU A 12 52.25 8.01 54.03
C LEU A 12 53.52 8.01 54.88
N GLU A 13 53.62 7.10 55.87
CA GLU A 13 54.75 7.03 56.81
C GLU A 13 56.00 6.37 56.22
N GLN A 14 55.90 5.79 55.02
CA GLN A 14 57.03 5.16 54.32
C GLN A 14 57.72 6.10 53.31
N LEU A 15 57.29 7.36 53.22
CA LEU A 15 57.99 8.36 52.42
C LEU A 15 59.15 8.93 53.22
N GLU A 16 60.38 8.53 52.88
CA GLU A 16 61.59 9.26 53.28
C GLU A 16 61.52 10.66 52.66
N VAL A 17 60.97 11.62 53.40
CA VAL A 17 60.92 13.02 52.95
C VAL A 17 62.34 13.57 53.01
N PRO A 18 62.91 14.01 51.88
CA PRO A 18 64.25 14.56 51.86
C PRO A 18 64.34 15.78 52.77
N GLU A 19 65.46 15.91 53.48
CA GLU A 19 65.71 16.97 54.46
C GLU A 19 65.54 18.38 53.85
N SER A 20 65.75 18.51 52.53
CA SER A 20 65.50 19.74 51.75
C SER A 20 64.05 20.20 51.76
N VAL A 21 63.08 19.28 51.83
CA VAL A 21 61.65 19.60 51.86
C VAL A 21 61.24 20.06 53.26
N ILE A 22 61.81 19.46 54.32
CA ILE A 22 61.60 19.91 55.69
C ILE A 22 62.20 21.31 55.89
N GLN A 23 63.38 21.55 55.31
CA GLN A 23 64.03 22.85 55.35
C GLN A 23 63.22 23.92 54.58
N PHE A 24 62.70 23.56 53.40
CA PHE A 24 61.81 24.44 52.63
C PHE A 24 60.57 24.85 53.43
N ILE A 25 59.89 23.91 54.12
CA ILE A 25 58.71 24.22 54.94
C ILE A 25 59.04 25.17 56.09
N LYS A 26 60.21 25.03 56.73
CA LYS A 26 60.68 25.95 57.77
C LYS A 26 60.98 27.35 57.25
N ASP A 27 61.40 27.45 55.99
CA ASP A 27 61.80 28.70 55.35
C ASP A 27 60.64 29.43 54.66
N ILE A 28 59.42 28.86 54.65
CA ILE A 28 58.23 29.59 54.15
C ILE A 28 57.88 30.71 55.14
N PRO A 29 57.96 31.99 54.72
CA PRO A 29 57.55 33.09 55.58
C PRO A 29 56.05 32.99 55.85
N ASN A 30 55.67 32.93 57.14
CA ASN A 30 54.27 33.03 57.60
C ASN A 30 53.72 34.43 57.34
N LYS A 31 53.50 34.78 56.07
CA LYS A 31 52.69 35.93 55.68
C LYS A 31 51.25 35.44 55.48
N PRO A 32 50.26 35.99 56.21
CA PRO A 32 48.87 35.63 56.00
C PRO A 32 48.47 35.99 54.56
N ILE A 33 47.86 35.04 53.87
CA ILE A 33 47.28 35.23 52.53
C ILE A 33 46.19 36.30 52.67
N THR A 34 46.32 37.40 51.93
CA THR A 34 45.35 38.49 51.94
C THR A 34 44.16 38.12 51.06
N SER A 35 42.97 38.61 51.42
CA SER A 35 41.72 38.35 50.69
C SER A 35 41.76 38.74 49.21
N GLU A 36 42.60 39.71 48.84
CA GLU A 36 42.83 40.10 47.44
C GLU A 36 43.50 38.99 46.61
N ALA A 37 44.38 38.20 47.22
CA ALA A 37 45.05 37.10 46.51
C ALA A 37 44.09 35.94 46.24
N GLU A 38 43.14 35.69 47.14
CA GLU A 38 42.09 34.68 46.95
C GLU A 38 41.11 35.10 45.85
N GLU A 39 40.69 36.37 45.87
CA GLU A 39 39.78 36.92 44.85
C GLU A 39 40.42 36.90 43.45
N GLN A 40 41.72 37.18 43.35
CA GLN A 40 42.44 37.13 42.08
C GLN A 40 42.57 35.70 41.52
N VAL A 41 42.76 34.70 42.38
CA VAL A 41 42.80 33.28 41.97
C VAL A 41 41.43 32.79 41.51
N GLU A 42 40.36 33.19 42.21
CA GLU A 42 38.98 32.87 41.84
C GLU A 42 38.62 33.47 40.47
N ASP A 43 39.01 34.73 40.23
CA ASP A 43 38.75 35.42 38.97
C ASP A 43 39.52 34.81 37.79
N ASP A 44 40.80 34.45 38.00
CA ASP A 44 41.61 33.78 36.99
C ASP A 44 41.08 32.38 36.66
N TRP A 45 40.61 31.64 37.69
CA TRP A 45 39.98 30.34 37.50
C TRP A 45 38.68 30.42 36.70
N ASN A 46 37.82 31.39 37.03
CA ASN A 46 36.58 31.65 36.32
C ASN A 46 36.83 32.08 34.87
N ARG A 47 37.88 32.87 34.61
CA ARG A 47 38.30 33.29 33.27
C ARG A 47 38.80 32.10 32.44
N PHE A 48 39.57 31.19 33.05
CA PHE A 48 40.03 29.95 32.41
C PHE A 48 38.87 29.01 32.04
N GLN A 49 37.88 28.82 32.93
CA GLN A 49 36.70 28.01 32.65
C GLN A 49 35.83 28.59 31.53
N ARG A 50 35.65 29.92 31.47
CA ARG A 50 34.90 30.58 30.39
C ARG A 50 35.59 30.42 29.03
N ASN A 51 36.92 30.53 28.99
CA ASN A 51 37.70 30.38 27.75
C ASN A 51 37.71 28.93 27.23
N SER A 52 37.85 27.94 28.11
CA SER A 52 37.82 26.52 27.72
C SER A 52 36.45 26.05 27.22
N ARG A 53 35.34 26.55 27.78
CA ARG A 53 33.97 26.28 27.28
C ARG A 53 33.71 26.93 25.90
N LYS A 54 34.18 28.16 25.67
CA LYS A 54 34.07 28.81 24.34
C LYS A 54 34.87 28.07 23.27
N GLN A 55 36.10 27.64 23.55
CA GLN A 55 36.92 26.86 22.61
C GLN A 55 36.30 25.50 22.27
N ARG A 56 35.75 24.75 23.25
CA ARG A 56 35.04 23.49 22.99
C ARG A 56 33.81 23.68 22.10
N SER A 57 33.04 24.76 22.28
CA SER A 57 31.85 25.02 21.45
C SER A 57 32.19 25.38 20.00
N VAL A 58 33.30 26.10 19.76
CA VAL A 58 33.77 26.45 18.40
C VAL A 58 34.30 25.21 17.67
N ILE A 59 35.03 24.33 18.37
CA ILE A 59 35.55 23.08 17.78
C ILE A 59 34.40 22.10 17.47
N LEU A 60 33.41 21.98 18.36
CA LEU A 60 32.21 21.17 18.12
C LEU A 60 31.34 21.72 16.99
N LYS A 61 31.14 23.05 16.90
CA LYS A 61 30.41 23.68 15.79
C LYS A 61 31.13 23.54 14.46
N LYS A 62 32.47 23.66 14.43
CA LYS A 62 33.27 23.39 13.21
C LYS A 62 33.19 21.92 12.80
N ARG A 63 33.24 20.97 13.76
CA ARG A 63 33.08 19.53 13.47
C ARG A 63 31.66 19.19 13.02
N MET A 64 30.63 19.80 13.59
CA MET A 64 29.24 19.64 13.15
C MET A 64 28.98 20.28 11.78
N ALA A 65 29.55 21.46 11.49
CA ALA A 65 29.45 22.07 10.17
C ALA A 65 30.18 21.25 9.10
N ILE A 66 31.36 20.69 9.42
CA ILE A 66 32.06 19.77 8.51
C ILE A 66 31.26 18.48 8.35
N LEU A 67 30.77 17.87 9.43
CA LEU A 67 29.92 16.66 9.34
C LEU A 67 28.61 16.92 8.59
N SER A 68 27.98 18.09 8.71
CA SER A 68 26.77 18.42 7.96
C SER A 68 27.08 18.71 6.49
N LEU A 69 28.23 19.34 6.18
CA LEU A 69 28.68 19.54 4.80
C LEU A 69 29.03 18.20 4.15
N THR A 70 29.69 17.30 4.87
CA THR A 70 30.03 15.97 4.38
C THR A 70 28.80 15.09 4.27
N ALA A 71 27.84 15.16 5.21
CA ALA A 71 26.57 14.44 5.11
C ALA A 71 25.71 14.98 3.97
N ALA A 72 25.64 16.30 3.77
CA ALA A 72 24.97 16.91 2.63
C ALA A 72 25.67 16.60 1.31
N ALA A 73 27.01 16.53 1.28
CA ALA A 73 27.78 16.12 0.11
C ALA A 73 27.61 14.62 -0.17
N VAL A 74 27.54 13.76 0.85
CA VAL A 74 27.28 12.31 0.69
C VAL A 74 25.84 12.06 0.27
N LEU A 75 24.86 12.77 0.83
CA LEU A 75 23.46 12.71 0.39
C LEU A 75 23.28 13.30 -1.02
N GLY A 76 23.94 14.42 -1.32
CA GLY A 76 23.98 14.99 -2.66
C GLY A 76 24.66 14.08 -3.68
N LEU A 77 25.75 13.40 -3.28
CA LEU A 77 26.40 12.38 -4.08
C LEU A 77 25.49 11.16 -4.24
N PHE A 78 24.78 10.70 -3.20
CA PHE A 78 23.83 9.59 -3.28
C PHE A 78 22.65 9.89 -4.22
N ILE A 79 22.04 11.07 -4.07
CA ILE A 79 20.97 11.56 -4.95
C ILE A 79 21.50 11.72 -6.38
N SER A 80 22.74 12.19 -6.56
CA SER A 80 23.36 12.24 -7.90
C SER A 80 23.66 10.84 -8.45
N THR A 81 24.10 9.85 -7.67
CA THR A 81 24.40 8.52 -8.20
C THR A 81 23.16 7.75 -8.68
N ALA A 82 22.00 8.02 -8.09
CA ALA A 82 20.72 7.50 -8.59
C ALA A 82 20.32 8.10 -9.95
N PHE A 83 20.79 9.32 -10.28
CA PHE A 83 20.52 10.01 -11.56
C PHE A 83 21.71 10.04 -12.55
N VAL A 84 22.92 9.62 -12.16
CA VAL A 84 24.18 9.89 -12.91
C VAL A 84 24.97 8.63 -13.27
N SER A 85 24.53 7.42 -12.89
CA SER A 85 25.15 6.19 -13.43
C SER A 85 24.31 5.63 -14.58
N PRO A 86 24.77 5.77 -15.84
CA PRO A 86 24.17 5.05 -16.96
C PRO A 86 24.01 3.57 -16.67
N ALA A 87 24.90 2.95 -15.89
CA ALA A 87 24.79 1.54 -15.53
C ALA A 87 23.60 1.24 -14.60
N VAL A 88 23.34 2.08 -13.58
CA VAL A 88 22.17 1.89 -12.70
C VAL A 88 20.87 2.22 -13.43
N ALA A 89 20.87 3.30 -14.22
CA ALA A 89 19.73 3.65 -15.08
C ALA A 89 19.46 2.56 -16.13
N GLN A 90 20.51 1.93 -16.68
CA GLN A 90 20.40 0.84 -17.65
C GLN A 90 19.91 -0.46 -17.00
N VAL A 91 20.33 -0.77 -15.78
CA VAL A 91 19.79 -1.90 -15.00
C VAL A 91 18.33 -1.65 -14.60
N ALA A 92 17.98 -0.44 -14.17
CA ALA A 92 16.61 -0.07 -13.82
C ALA A 92 15.68 -0.04 -15.06
N ALA A 93 16.18 0.44 -16.20
CA ALA A 93 15.45 0.44 -17.47
C ALA A 93 15.24 -0.95 -18.07
N GLN A 94 16.00 -1.96 -17.62
CA GLN A 94 15.82 -3.35 -18.02
C GLN A 94 14.73 -4.07 -17.22
N ILE A 95 14.28 -3.53 -16.09
CA ILE A 95 13.19 -4.15 -15.32
C ILE A 95 11.87 -3.89 -16.07
N PRO A 96 11.15 -4.93 -16.51
CA PRO A 96 9.86 -4.76 -17.16
C PRO A 96 8.92 -3.94 -16.29
N TYR A 97 8.22 -2.99 -16.91
CA TYR A 97 7.33 -2.05 -16.22
C TYR A 97 6.32 -2.74 -15.28
N LEU A 98 5.70 -3.85 -15.71
CA LEU A 98 4.73 -4.57 -14.88
C LEU A 98 5.39 -5.30 -13.69
N ASN A 99 6.69 -5.65 -13.75
CA ASN A 99 7.39 -6.20 -12.59
C ASN A 99 7.45 -5.18 -11.44
N LEU A 100 7.67 -3.91 -11.77
CA LEU A 100 7.73 -2.85 -10.77
C LEU A 100 6.40 -2.70 -10.03
N ILE A 101 5.28 -2.92 -10.73
CA ILE A 101 3.94 -2.91 -10.15
C ILE A 101 3.72 -4.17 -9.32
N PHE A 102 4.02 -5.34 -9.89
CA PHE A 102 3.84 -6.64 -9.24
C PHE A 102 4.63 -6.74 -7.92
N GLU A 103 5.86 -6.24 -7.89
CA GLU A 103 6.71 -6.23 -6.69
C GLU A 103 6.40 -5.03 -5.75
N ASN A 104 5.35 -4.25 -6.02
CA ASN A 104 4.98 -3.05 -5.27
C ASN A 104 6.10 -2.00 -5.14
N LYS A 105 7.00 -1.93 -6.13
CA LYS A 105 8.11 -0.96 -6.20
C LYS A 105 7.66 0.40 -6.75
N VAL A 106 6.56 0.43 -7.50
CA VAL A 106 5.92 1.66 -7.99
C VAL A 106 4.43 1.56 -7.74
N GLN A 107 3.85 2.61 -7.16
CA GLN A 107 2.41 2.77 -7.07
C GLN A 107 1.91 3.44 -8.36
N VAL A 108 1.14 2.69 -9.15
CA VAL A 108 0.45 3.22 -10.32
C VAL A 108 -1.04 3.33 -10.01
N MET A 109 -1.68 4.39 -10.50
CA MET A 109 -3.10 4.61 -10.33
C MET A 109 -3.78 4.62 -11.70
N THR A 110 -4.88 3.87 -11.81
CA THR A 110 -5.82 4.05 -12.91
C THR A 110 -6.59 5.35 -12.69
N LEU A 111 -7.17 5.91 -13.75
CA LEU A 111 -8.04 7.10 -13.65
C LEU A 111 -9.14 6.90 -12.59
N GLU A 112 -9.76 5.73 -12.58
CA GLU A 112 -10.80 5.34 -11.63
C GLU A 112 -10.28 5.40 -10.17
N ASN A 113 -9.08 4.89 -9.91
CA ASN A 113 -8.49 4.87 -8.57
C ASN A 113 -8.07 6.27 -8.12
N GLU A 114 -7.54 7.08 -9.03
CA GLU A 114 -7.13 8.46 -8.76
C GLU A 114 -8.34 9.33 -8.40
N ILE A 115 -9.44 9.23 -9.15
CA ILE A 115 -10.69 9.93 -8.83
C ILE A 115 -11.27 9.42 -7.50
N ASN A 116 -11.32 8.11 -7.28
CA ASN A 116 -11.84 7.56 -6.02
C ASN A 116 -10.99 8.01 -4.80
N GLN A 117 -9.68 8.07 -4.96
CA GLN A 117 -8.79 8.58 -3.91
C GLN A 117 -9.05 10.07 -3.66
N ALA A 118 -9.18 10.89 -4.69
CA ALA A 118 -9.50 12.30 -4.54
C ALA A 118 -10.88 12.52 -3.87
N ILE A 119 -11.88 11.69 -4.19
CA ILE A 119 -13.18 11.67 -3.50
C ILE A 119 -13.00 11.42 -1.99
N MET A 120 -12.16 10.44 -1.62
CA MET A 120 -11.88 10.12 -0.22
C MET A 120 -11.10 11.24 0.49
N GLU A 121 -10.07 11.79 -0.15
CA GLU A 121 -9.23 12.85 0.42
C GLU A 121 -10.00 14.15 0.66
N GLN A 122 -11.00 14.44 -0.18
CA GLN A 122 -11.88 15.61 -0.02
C GLN A 122 -13.11 15.34 0.86
N ASP A 123 -13.22 14.16 1.48
CA ASP A 123 -14.36 13.72 2.31
C ASP A 123 -15.70 13.85 1.60
N PHE A 124 -15.73 13.59 0.28
CA PHE A 124 -16.97 13.54 -0.46
C PHE A 124 -17.74 12.26 -0.13
N LYS A 125 -18.99 12.42 0.30
CA LYS A 125 -19.79 11.34 0.87
C LYS A 125 -20.68 10.67 -0.15
N ASN A 126 -20.74 9.35 -0.08
CA ASN A 126 -21.69 8.49 -0.78
C ASN A 126 -21.70 8.71 -2.30
N ILE A 127 -20.52 8.76 -2.92
CA ILE A 127 -20.38 8.87 -4.37
C ILE A 127 -20.06 7.50 -4.96
N ALA A 128 -20.82 7.06 -5.95
CA ALA A 128 -20.38 6.00 -6.85
C ALA A 128 -19.83 6.58 -8.15
N LEU A 129 -18.75 6.00 -8.62
CA LEU A 129 -18.07 6.40 -9.84
C LEU A 129 -18.23 5.33 -10.92
N HIS A 130 -18.59 5.77 -12.12
CA HIS A 130 -18.53 4.97 -13.34
C HIS A 130 -17.69 5.70 -14.40
N VAL A 131 -16.72 5.00 -14.96
CA VAL A 131 -15.87 5.51 -16.05
C VAL A 131 -16.09 4.66 -17.29
N ASN A 132 -16.54 5.31 -18.36
CA ASN A 132 -16.73 4.69 -19.66
C ASN A 132 -15.70 5.22 -20.64
N ARG A 133 -14.64 4.45 -20.89
CA ARG A 133 -13.51 4.84 -21.76
C ARG A 133 -13.84 4.79 -23.25
N LYS A 134 -14.82 3.96 -23.64
CA LYS A 134 -15.23 3.83 -25.04
C LYS A 134 -16.06 5.03 -25.49
N GLU A 135 -17.05 5.40 -24.69
CA GLU A 135 -17.94 6.53 -24.97
C GLU A 135 -17.40 7.86 -24.39
N LYS A 136 -16.27 7.80 -23.67
CA LYS A 136 -15.57 8.93 -23.05
C LYS A 136 -16.49 9.77 -22.16
N TYR A 137 -17.08 9.12 -21.16
CA TYR A 137 -17.76 9.85 -20.10
C TYR A 137 -17.44 9.28 -18.72
N ILE A 138 -17.58 10.13 -17.72
CA ILE A 138 -17.48 9.82 -16.30
C ILE A 138 -18.79 10.21 -15.66
N GLU A 139 -19.39 9.29 -14.93
CA GLU A 139 -20.60 9.52 -14.14
C GLU A 139 -20.27 9.38 -12.66
N ALA A 140 -20.47 10.47 -11.91
CA ALA A 140 -20.41 10.49 -10.46
C ALA A 140 -21.84 10.58 -9.92
N MET A 141 -22.32 9.50 -9.31
CA MET A 141 -23.66 9.41 -8.72
C MET A 141 -23.59 9.68 -7.23
N VAL A 142 -24.25 10.76 -6.79
CA VAL A 142 -24.28 11.20 -5.40
C VAL A 142 -25.51 10.62 -4.71
N PHE A 143 -25.31 9.70 -3.77
CA PHE A 143 -26.36 9.10 -2.93
C PHE A 143 -26.50 9.88 -1.62
N ASN A 144 -26.98 11.10 -1.70
CA ASN A 144 -27.16 11.99 -0.56
C ASN A 144 -28.35 12.94 -0.78
N THR A 145 -28.60 13.85 0.15
CA THR A 145 -29.68 14.82 0.05
C THR A 145 -29.53 15.73 -1.18
N GLU A 146 -30.65 16.26 -1.66
CA GLU A 146 -30.65 17.20 -2.78
C GLU A 146 -29.83 18.46 -2.47
N GLU A 147 -29.83 18.92 -1.22
CA GLU A 147 -29.01 20.04 -0.78
C GLU A 147 -27.51 19.72 -0.92
N TYR A 148 -27.08 18.55 -0.42
CA TYR A 148 -25.69 18.12 -0.53
C TYR A 148 -25.26 17.98 -2.00
N TYR A 149 -26.12 17.37 -2.84
CA TYR A 149 -25.87 17.30 -4.27
C TYR A 149 -25.69 18.68 -4.90
N ASN A 150 -26.59 19.62 -4.63
CA ASN A 150 -26.54 20.95 -5.22
C ASN A 150 -25.30 21.74 -4.81
N GLU A 151 -24.83 21.55 -3.57
CA GLU A 151 -23.59 22.12 -3.06
C GLU A 151 -22.35 21.47 -3.71
N MET A 152 -22.32 20.14 -3.81
CA MET A 152 -21.13 19.39 -4.18
C MET A 152 -20.98 19.09 -5.67
N LYS A 153 -22.04 19.23 -6.49
CA LYS A 153 -21.98 18.87 -7.92
C LYS A 153 -20.90 19.59 -8.72
N ILE A 154 -20.66 20.87 -8.42
CA ILE A 154 -19.62 21.66 -9.08
C ILE A 154 -18.24 21.26 -8.55
N PRO A 155 -17.97 21.25 -7.23
CA PRO A 155 -16.72 20.73 -6.68
C PRO A 155 -16.30 19.35 -7.19
N ILE A 156 -17.23 18.39 -7.24
CA ILE A 156 -16.96 17.04 -7.75
C ILE A 156 -16.57 17.09 -9.23
N LYS A 157 -17.31 17.86 -10.03
CA LYS A 157 -17.04 18.01 -11.46
C LYS A 157 -15.68 18.65 -11.72
N ASP A 158 -15.34 19.71 -10.98
CA ASP A 158 -14.09 20.43 -11.12
C ASP A 158 -12.90 19.55 -10.72
N MET A 159 -13.02 18.82 -9.61
CA MET A 159 -12.01 17.85 -9.16
C MET A 159 -11.73 16.78 -10.23
N ILE A 160 -12.78 16.17 -10.82
CA ILE A 160 -12.61 15.19 -11.89
C ILE A 160 -11.99 15.85 -13.12
N SER A 161 -12.41 17.07 -13.46
CA SER A 161 -11.87 17.80 -14.61
C SER A 161 -10.39 18.09 -14.46
N ASP A 162 -9.92 18.42 -13.27
CA ASP A 162 -8.52 18.73 -13.04
C ASP A 162 -7.63 17.48 -13.13
N ILE A 163 -8.08 16.35 -12.59
CA ILE A 163 -7.40 15.05 -12.77
C ILE A 163 -7.28 14.70 -14.26
N LEU A 164 -8.35 14.89 -15.04
CA LEU A 164 -8.33 14.61 -16.48
C LEU A 164 -7.35 15.51 -17.24
N LYS A 165 -7.29 16.80 -16.90
CA LYS A 165 -6.30 17.73 -17.49
C LYS A 165 -4.87 17.30 -17.18
N ASP A 166 -4.59 16.94 -15.94
CA ASP A 166 -3.25 16.52 -15.51
C ASP A 166 -2.79 15.23 -16.23
N ARG A 167 -3.75 14.39 -16.61
CA ARG A 167 -3.51 13.16 -17.40
C ARG A 167 -3.51 13.38 -18.91
N ASN A 168 -3.78 14.59 -19.40
CA ASN A 168 -4.05 14.88 -20.81
C ASN A 168 -5.19 13.99 -21.39
N GLU A 169 -6.22 13.74 -20.59
CA GLU A 169 -7.45 13.01 -20.93
C GLU A 169 -8.68 13.95 -20.80
N ASP A 170 -8.57 15.22 -21.19
CA ASP A 170 -9.61 16.25 -21.01
C ASP A 170 -10.81 16.14 -21.96
N ASP A 171 -10.86 15.08 -22.77
CA ASP A 171 -11.90 14.81 -23.76
C ASP A 171 -13.07 13.96 -23.23
N PHE A 172 -13.10 13.67 -21.92
CA PHE A 172 -14.22 12.99 -21.26
C PHE A 172 -15.36 13.96 -20.91
N ASP A 173 -16.60 13.54 -21.15
CA ASP A 173 -17.80 14.19 -20.64
C ASP A 173 -18.02 13.85 -19.15
N ILE A 174 -18.11 14.87 -18.29
CA ILE A 174 -18.28 14.68 -16.84
C ILE A 174 -19.73 14.96 -16.45
N ARG A 175 -20.39 13.92 -15.93
CA ARG A 175 -21.78 13.93 -15.47
C ARG A 175 -21.81 13.73 -13.96
N VAL A 176 -22.43 14.66 -13.24
CA VAL A 176 -22.70 14.50 -11.81
C VAL A 176 -24.21 14.43 -11.62
N ALA A 177 -24.68 13.27 -11.18
CA ALA A 177 -26.09 12.96 -11.02
C ALA A 177 -26.43 12.70 -9.55
N ASN A 178 -27.71 12.84 -9.22
CA ASN A 178 -28.28 12.46 -7.94
C ASN A 178 -29.54 11.63 -8.20
N ASP A 179 -29.71 10.56 -7.43
CA ASP A 179 -30.92 9.74 -7.39
C ASP A 179 -31.49 9.83 -5.96
N PRO A 180 -32.49 10.71 -5.73
CA PRO A 180 -33.11 10.89 -4.43
C PRO A 180 -33.75 9.61 -3.86
N GLU A 181 -34.31 8.75 -4.71
CA GLU A 181 -34.95 7.51 -4.27
C GLU A 181 -33.90 6.50 -3.79
N ALA A 182 -32.80 6.35 -4.54
CA ALA A 182 -31.67 5.54 -4.11
C ALA A 182 -31.01 6.09 -2.84
N ALA A 183 -30.85 7.41 -2.72
CA ALA A 183 -30.32 8.04 -1.51
C ALA A 183 -31.20 7.78 -0.28
N GLU A 184 -32.52 7.85 -0.43
CA GLU A 184 -33.47 7.52 0.64
C GLU A 184 -33.37 6.03 1.03
N GLN A 185 -33.27 5.12 0.07
CA GLN A 185 -33.09 3.69 0.35
C GLN A 185 -31.77 3.38 1.06
N TRP A 186 -30.67 4.03 0.67
CA TRP A 186 -29.38 3.92 1.36
C TRP A 186 -29.44 4.45 2.80
N SER A 187 -30.20 5.52 3.04
CA SER A 187 -30.42 6.07 4.40
C SER A 187 -31.29 5.17 5.29
N LYS A 188 -32.06 4.24 4.68
CA LYS A 188 -32.94 3.26 5.33
C LYS A 188 -32.26 1.92 5.59
N ILE A 189 -30.96 1.76 5.35
CA ILE A 189 -30.19 0.62 5.87
C ILE A 189 -30.19 0.81 7.41
N ASP A 190 -31.22 0.20 7.99
CA ASP A 190 -31.74 0.44 9.33
C ASP A 190 -30.86 -0.29 10.36
N VAL A 191 -30.53 0.40 11.46
CA VAL A 191 -29.84 -0.18 12.62
C VAL A 191 -30.51 -1.47 13.09
N GLU A 192 -31.83 -1.59 12.92
CA GLU A 192 -32.57 -2.81 13.27
C GLU A 192 -32.37 -3.95 12.25
N ALA A 193 -32.27 -3.64 10.95
CA ALA A 193 -31.93 -4.61 9.93
C ALA A 193 -30.49 -5.13 10.11
N ASP A 194 -29.56 -4.24 10.45
CA ASP A 194 -28.16 -4.60 10.72
C ASP A 194 -28.02 -5.48 11.97
N LYS A 195 -28.75 -5.16 13.05
CA LYS A 195 -28.80 -6.02 14.24
C LYS A 195 -29.33 -7.42 13.91
N LYS A 196 -30.43 -7.50 13.15
CA LYS A 196 -31.01 -8.77 12.75
C LYS A 196 -30.05 -9.57 11.85
N ILE A 197 -29.38 -8.92 10.90
CA ILE A 197 -28.36 -9.54 10.05
C ILE A 197 -27.21 -10.07 10.90
N ALA A 198 -26.71 -9.30 11.89
CA ALA A 198 -25.65 -9.74 12.78
C ALA A 198 -26.03 -10.98 13.61
N GLU A 199 -27.29 -11.07 14.06
CA GLU A 199 -27.79 -12.27 14.77
C GLU A 199 -27.92 -13.49 13.87
N ILE A 200 -28.37 -13.30 12.62
CA ILE A 200 -28.40 -14.35 11.60
C ILE A 200 -26.98 -14.82 11.31
N GLU A 201 -26.06 -13.90 11.05
CA GLU A 201 -24.65 -14.16 10.76
C GLU A 201 -23.98 -14.96 11.87
N LYS A 202 -24.15 -14.53 13.13
CA LYS A 202 -23.68 -15.26 14.31
C LYS A 202 -24.22 -16.69 14.32
N THR A 203 -25.50 -16.87 14.03
CA THR A 203 -26.14 -18.18 14.04
C THR A 203 -25.62 -19.08 12.91
N VAL A 204 -25.37 -18.51 11.73
CA VAL A 204 -24.78 -19.21 10.59
C VAL A 204 -23.36 -19.67 10.93
N TYR A 205 -22.50 -18.81 11.47
CA TYR A 205 -21.13 -19.18 11.81
C TYR A 205 -21.03 -20.16 12.99
N GLU A 206 -21.96 -20.13 13.94
CA GLU A 206 -22.04 -21.17 14.98
C GLU A 206 -22.28 -22.58 14.38
N VAL A 207 -23.08 -22.68 13.32
CA VAL A 207 -23.32 -23.97 12.64
C VAL A 207 -22.12 -24.33 11.77
N LEU A 208 -21.63 -23.39 10.95
CA LEU A 208 -20.48 -23.61 10.06
C LEU A 208 -19.20 -23.97 10.83
N GLY A 209 -18.99 -23.41 12.02
CA GLY A 209 -17.85 -23.74 12.89
C GLY A 209 -17.80 -25.21 13.31
N LYS A 210 -18.93 -25.91 13.42
CA LYS A 210 -18.97 -27.37 13.68
C LYS A 210 -18.36 -28.19 12.54
N TYR A 211 -18.29 -27.60 11.35
CA TYR A 211 -17.79 -28.21 10.12
C TYR A 211 -16.41 -27.64 9.72
N ASN A 212 -15.76 -26.88 10.62
CA ASN A 212 -14.49 -26.19 10.37
C ASN A 212 -14.58 -25.10 9.27
N TYR A 213 -15.72 -24.43 9.18
CA TYR A 213 -15.94 -23.28 8.28
C TYR A 213 -16.19 -22.00 9.09
N ASP A 214 -15.19 -21.57 9.85
CA ASP A 214 -15.27 -20.40 10.75
C ASP A 214 -14.88 -19.06 10.09
N SER A 215 -14.75 -19.05 8.76
CA SER A 215 -14.34 -17.89 7.97
C SER A 215 -15.51 -17.28 7.18
N PRO A 216 -15.58 -15.93 7.07
CA PRO A 216 -16.54 -15.26 6.19
C PRO A 216 -16.45 -15.64 4.72
N ARG A 217 -15.33 -16.22 4.28
CA ARG A 217 -15.18 -16.79 2.93
C ARG A 217 -16.25 -17.81 2.58
N HIS A 218 -16.82 -18.52 3.55
CA HIS A 218 -17.82 -19.57 3.31
C HIS A 218 -19.24 -19.04 3.14
N THR A 219 -19.40 -17.72 3.02
CA THR A 219 -20.67 -17.05 2.83
C THR A 219 -20.54 -15.94 1.80
N SER A 220 -21.35 -15.97 0.73
CA SER A 220 -21.37 -14.91 -0.31
C SER A 220 -22.52 -13.92 -0.18
N GLY A 221 -23.19 -13.93 0.98
CA GLY A 221 -24.20 -12.96 1.32
C GLY A 221 -25.12 -13.45 2.41
N ILE A 222 -25.31 -12.63 3.43
CA ILE A 222 -26.29 -12.84 4.49
C ILE A 222 -27.21 -11.62 4.52
N SER A 223 -28.50 -11.88 4.55
CA SER A 223 -29.55 -10.86 4.57
C SER A 223 -30.70 -11.35 5.43
N VAL A 224 -31.65 -10.47 5.73
CA VAL A 224 -32.85 -10.81 6.51
C VAL A 224 -33.74 -11.90 5.89
N ASN A 225 -33.58 -12.20 4.59
CA ASN A 225 -34.39 -13.16 3.85
C ASN A 225 -33.61 -14.35 3.28
N ARG A 226 -32.29 -14.23 3.14
CA ARG A 226 -31.46 -15.21 2.43
C ARG A 226 -30.06 -15.32 3.02
N VAL A 227 -29.56 -16.55 3.09
CA VAL A 227 -28.17 -16.93 3.35
C VAL A 227 -27.61 -17.65 2.13
N ASN A 228 -26.51 -17.15 1.58
CA ASN A 228 -25.75 -17.81 0.51
C ASN A 228 -24.48 -18.41 1.12
N LEU A 229 -24.34 -19.73 1.03
CA LEU A 229 -23.16 -20.46 1.48
C LEU A 229 -22.24 -20.75 0.29
N GLU A 230 -20.93 -20.70 0.54
CA GLU A 230 -19.88 -21.12 -0.40
C GLU A 230 -19.07 -22.26 0.21
N LEU A 231 -19.30 -23.47 -0.30
CA LEU A 231 -18.69 -24.69 0.20
C LEU A 231 -17.88 -25.38 -0.91
N PRO A 232 -16.78 -26.07 -0.58
CA PRO A 232 -16.03 -26.80 -1.58
C PRO A 232 -16.89 -27.95 -2.15
N ILE A 233 -16.75 -28.27 -3.43
CA ILE A 233 -17.42 -29.42 -4.07
C ILE A 233 -17.12 -30.76 -3.37
N THR A 234 -16.06 -30.80 -2.57
CA THR A 234 -15.63 -31.97 -1.79
C THR A 234 -16.28 -32.07 -0.42
N GLU A 235 -17.13 -31.12 0.00
CA GLU A 235 -17.79 -31.13 1.32
C GLU A 235 -18.79 -32.30 1.45
N PRO A 236 -18.56 -33.28 2.35
CA PRO A 236 -19.45 -34.43 2.50
C PRO A 236 -20.83 -34.09 3.07
N ASN A 237 -20.97 -33.01 3.83
CA ASN A 237 -22.20 -32.60 4.52
C ASN A 237 -22.98 -31.51 3.77
N ILE A 238 -22.77 -31.35 2.46
CA ILE A 238 -23.29 -30.24 1.67
C ILE A 238 -24.82 -30.08 1.72
N LYS A 239 -25.55 -31.18 1.94
CA LYS A 239 -27.01 -31.19 2.11
C LYS A 239 -27.45 -30.97 3.56
N LYS A 240 -26.59 -31.32 4.52
CA LYS A 240 -26.91 -31.31 5.96
C LYS A 240 -26.70 -29.93 6.57
N ILE A 241 -25.60 -29.25 6.22
CA ILE A 241 -25.27 -27.90 6.70
C ILE A 241 -26.43 -26.90 6.51
N PRO A 242 -27.03 -26.73 5.30
CA PRO A 242 -28.12 -25.76 5.11
C PRO A 242 -29.39 -26.13 5.90
N LEU A 243 -29.62 -27.41 6.20
CA LEU A 243 -30.75 -27.84 7.05
C LEU A 243 -30.51 -27.46 8.51
N GLU A 244 -29.31 -27.71 9.05
CA GLU A 244 -28.96 -27.31 10.41
C GLU A 244 -29.03 -25.78 10.61
N ILE A 245 -28.62 -25.00 9.60
CA ILE A 245 -28.75 -23.53 9.64
C ILE A 245 -30.22 -23.13 9.71
N LYS A 246 -31.08 -23.68 8.84
CA LYS A 246 -32.53 -23.39 8.86
C LYS A 246 -33.17 -23.75 10.20
N GLU A 247 -32.84 -24.91 10.74
CA GLU A 247 -33.33 -25.35 12.05
C GLU A 247 -32.87 -24.40 13.17
N LYS A 248 -31.60 -23.98 13.17
CA LYS A 248 -31.05 -23.10 14.19
C LYS A 248 -31.63 -21.69 14.12
N LEU A 249 -31.81 -21.14 12.92
CA LEU A 249 -32.46 -19.85 12.70
C LEU A 249 -33.92 -19.87 13.19
N LYS A 250 -34.65 -20.97 12.92
CA LYS A 250 -36.02 -21.17 13.42
C LYS A 250 -36.09 -21.27 14.94
N GLN A 251 -35.15 -21.99 15.57
CA GLN A 251 -35.06 -22.09 17.04
C GLN A 251 -34.80 -20.75 17.73
N ARG A 252 -34.19 -19.79 17.03
CA ARG A 252 -33.89 -18.44 17.53
C ARG A 252 -34.92 -17.40 17.13
N GLU A 253 -36.04 -17.81 16.52
CA GLU A 253 -37.10 -16.91 16.06
C GLU A 253 -36.61 -15.85 15.05
N LEU A 254 -35.51 -16.12 14.35
CA LEU A 254 -34.91 -15.19 13.37
C LEU A 254 -35.62 -15.21 12.00
N GLY A 255 -36.57 -16.12 11.82
CA GLY A 255 -37.41 -16.26 10.64
C GLY A 255 -37.09 -17.50 9.80
N GLU A 256 -37.92 -17.75 8.78
CA GLU A 256 -37.69 -18.81 7.79
C GLU A 256 -36.97 -18.23 6.57
N LEU A 257 -35.64 -18.35 6.58
CA LEU A 257 -34.78 -17.81 5.52
C LEU A 257 -34.50 -18.85 4.43
N GLU A 258 -34.33 -18.36 3.20
CA GLU A 258 -33.79 -19.17 2.12
C GLU A 258 -32.30 -19.41 2.34
N VAL A 259 -31.86 -20.67 2.40
CA VAL A 259 -30.42 -21.01 2.47
C VAL A 259 -30.02 -21.67 1.15
N LYS A 260 -29.21 -20.98 0.36
CA LYS A 260 -28.64 -21.47 -0.91
C LYS A 260 -27.21 -21.92 -0.71
N VAL A 261 -26.83 -23.00 -1.38
CA VAL A 261 -25.47 -23.50 -1.38
C VAL A 261 -24.90 -23.36 -2.78
N TYR A 262 -23.81 -22.61 -2.88
CA TYR A 262 -22.95 -22.52 -4.04
C TYR A 262 -21.68 -23.34 -3.78
N THR A 263 -21.15 -23.94 -4.83
CA THR A 263 -19.99 -24.81 -4.72
C THR A 263 -18.81 -24.29 -5.51
N TYR A 264 -17.61 -24.41 -4.96
CA TYR A 264 -16.37 -24.07 -5.65
C TYR A 264 -15.40 -25.26 -5.72
N ASP A 265 -14.53 -25.29 -6.73
CA ASP A 265 -13.44 -26.26 -6.86
C ASP A 265 -12.19 -25.69 -6.16
N PRO A 266 -11.70 -26.28 -5.05
CA PRO A 266 -10.54 -25.77 -4.32
C PRO A 266 -9.28 -25.68 -5.18
N GLY A 267 -9.09 -26.59 -6.14
CA GLY A 267 -7.94 -26.58 -7.03
C GLY A 267 -8.00 -25.41 -8.01
N LEU A 268 -9.20 -25.09 -8.52
CA LEU A 268 -9.38 -23.86 -9.29
C LEU A 268 -9.14 -22.64 -8.41
N GLU A 269 -9.66 -22.62 -7.19
CA GLU A 269 -9.53 -21.48 -6.29
C GLU A 269 -8.08 -21.17 -5.90
N GLU A 270 -7.29 -22.18 -5.52
CA GLU A 270 -5.87 -22.04 -5.23
C GLU A 270 -5.11 -21.49 -6.44
N ARG A 271 -5.39 -22.05 -7.62
CA ARG A 271 -4.80 -21.58 -8.87
C ARG A 271 -5.20 -20.13 -9.16
N GLY A 272 -6.47 -19.78 -8.94
CA GLY A 272 -6.98 -18.42 -9.12
C GLY A 272 -6.29 -17.41 -8.23
N GLY A 273 -6.04 -17.78 -6.96
CA GLY A 273 -5.29 -16.95 -6.01
C GLY A 273 -3.86 -16.65 -6.47
N LYS A 274 -3.16 -17.60 -7.10
CA LYS A 274 -1.81 -17.35 -7.65
C LYS A 274 -1.84 -16.40 -8.85
N PHE A 275 -2.88 -16.49 -9.68
CA PHE A 275 -3.00 -15.68 -10.88
C PHE A 275 -3.61 -14.30 -10.67
N ILE A 276 -4.26 -14.06 -9.53
CA ILE A 276 -4.88 -12.77 -9.27
C ILE A 276 -3.83 -11.66 -9.21
N GLU A 277 -2.67 -11.90 -8.59
CA GLU A 277 -1.61 -10.90 -8.49
C GLU A 277 -1.00 -10.57 -9.88
N ILE A 278 -0.85 -11.59 -10.72
CA ILE A 278 -0.38 -11.43 -12.12
C ILE A 278 -1.41 -10.64 -12.91
N PHE A 279 -2.68 -11.01 -12.77
CA PHE A 279 -3.79 -10.30 -13.40
C PHE A 279 -3.86 -8.85 -12.94
N ASP A 280 -3.73 -8.57 -11.65
CA ASP A 280 -3.83 -7.23 -11.07
C ASP A 280 -2.68 -6.34 -11.56
N ALA A 281 -1.46 -6.87 -11.65
CA ALA A 281 -0.33 -6.14 -12.22
C ALA A 281 -0.57 -5.78 -13.70
N ILE A 282 -1.05 -6.74 -14.52
CA ILE A 282 -1.41 -6.50 -15.92
C ILE A 282 -2.56 -5.50 -16.03
N ALA A 283 -3.65 -5.71 -15.30
CA ALA A 283 -4.86 -4.90 -15.38
C ALA A 283 -4.58 -3.46 -14.95
N THR A 284 -3.91 -3.27 -13.82
CA THR A 284 -3.57 -1.94 -13.30
C THR A 284 -2.53 -1.26 -14.19
N GLY A 285 -1.45 -1.96 -14.53
CA GLY A 285 -0.36 -1.40 -15.31
C GLY A 285 -0.79 -0.97 -16.71
N LEU A 286 -1.61 -1.78 -17.38
CA LEU A 286 -2.11 -1.43 -18.71
C LEU A 286 -3.16 -0.32 -18.65
N LYS A 287 -4.08 -0.32 -17.67
CA LYS A 287 -5.09 0.75 -17.53
C LYS A 287 -4.51 2.09 -17.08
N ALA A 288 -3.38 2.09 -16.38
CA ALA A 288 -2.71 3.32 -15.96
C ALA A 288 -2.10 4.09 -17.14
N LYS A 289 -1.87 3.43 -18.28
CA LYS A 289 -1.26 3.99 -19.50
C LYS A 289 -2.33 4.41 -20.52
N PRO A 290 -2.67 5.70 -20.64
CA PRO A 290 -3.71 6.17 -21.57
C PRO A 290 -3.39 5.90 -23.05
N GLU A 291 -2.11 5.73 -23.39
CA GLU A 291 -1.63 5.37 -24.73
C GLU A 291 -2.06 3.96 -25.16
N TYR A 292 -2.32 3.04 -24.22
CA TYR A 292 -2.73 1.66 -24.54
C TYR A 292 -4.20 1.53 -24.89
N LYS A 293 -5.01 2.59 -24.70
CA LYS A 293 -6.43 2.64 -25.08
C LYS A 293 -7.22 1.42 -24.58
N ILE A 294 -6.97 1.01 -23.33
CA ILE A 294 -7.64 -0.15 -22.71
C ILE A 294 -9.08 0.21 -22.36
N ASN A 295 -10.03 -0.58 -22.85
CA ASN A 295 -11.42 -0.51 -22.43
C ASN A 295 -11.66 -1.36 -21.17
N SER A 296 -11.24 -2.63 -21.21
CA SER A 296 -11.41 -3.55 -20.08
C SER A 296 -10.35 -4.62 -20.08
N VAL A 297 -10.02 -5.11 -18.88
CA VAL A 297 -9.21 -6.32 -18.69
C VAL A 297 -10.03 -7.28 -17.84
N GLY A 298 -10.17 -8.53 -18.30
CA GLY A 298 -10.94 -9.56 -17.64
C GLY A 298 -10.07 -10.75 -17.28
N PHE A 299 -10.44 -11.43 -16.19
CA PHE A 299 -9.81 -12.66 -15.73
C PHE A 299 -10.83 -13.78 -15.75
N THR A 300 -10.39 -14.98 -16.10
CA THR A 300 -11.22 -16.18 -16.02
C THR A 300 -10.36 -17.38 -15.70
N ASN A 301 -10.83 -18.16 -14.73
CA ASN A 301 -10.16 -19.35 -14.21
C ASN A 301 -11.11 -20.56 -14.14
N ASN A 302 -12.21 -20.52 -14.88
CA ASN A 302 -13.25 -21.56 -14.85
C ASN A 302 -12.87 -22.83 -15.66
N LYS A 303 -11.82 -22.77 -16.48
CA LYS A 303 -11.34 -23.87 -17.31
C LYS A 303 -10.10 -24.50 -16.71
N LYS A 304 -10.07 -25.81 -16.49
CA LYS A 304 -8.93 -26.50 -15.86
C LYS A 304 -7.66 -26.43 -16.72
N GLU A 305 -7.78 -26.14 -18.01
CA GLU A 305 -6.67 -26.21 -18.95
C GLU A 305 -5.75 -25.00 -18.95
N HIS A 306 -6.24 -23.81 -18.59
CA HIS A 306 -5.44 -22.57 -18.52
C HIS A 306 -6.22 -21.50 -17.76
N PHE A 307 -5.51 -20.58 -17.09
CA PHE A 307 -6.12 -19.30 -16.75
C PHE A 307 -6.12 -18.37 -17.98
N TYR A 308 -7.08 -17.47 -18.01
CA TYR A 308 -7.38 -16.66 -19.18
C TYR A 308 -7.46 -15.19 -18.79
N ILE A 309 -6.71 -14.34 -19.51
CA ILE A 309 -6.79 -12.89 -19.40
C ILE A 309 -7.30 -12.34 -20.73
N SER A 310 -8.42 -11.63 -20.72
CA SER A 310 -8.88 -10.84 -21.87
C SER A 310 -8.44 -9.39 -21.72
N ILE A 311 -7.88 -8.83 -22.77
CA ILE A 311 -7.59 -7.40 -22.90
C ILE A 311 -8.43 -6.89 -24.06
N GLN A 312 -9.35 -5.97 -23.77
CA GLN A 312 -10.19 -5.32 -24.77
C GLN A 312 -9.76 -3.87 -24.96
N LEU A 313 -9.50 -3.49 -26.20
CA LEU A 313 -9.16 -2.12 -26.59
C LEU A 313 -10.42 -1.29 -26.85
N VAL A 314 -10.26 0.03 -26.79
CA VAL A 314 -11.24 1.00 -27.30
C VAL A 314 -11.20 1.06 -28.83
N LEU A 315 -10.03 0.81 -29.43
CA LEU A 315 -9.81 0.87 -30.88
C LEU A 315 -10.52 -0.27 -31.63
N GLU A 316 -11.12 0.05 -32.78
CA GLU A 316 -11.63 -0.96 -33.72
C GLU A 316 -10.49 -1.67 -34.46
N SER A 317 -10.75 -2.84 -35.05
CA SER A 317 -9.70 -3.56 -35.77
C SER A 317 -9.28 -2.93 -37.11
N SER A 318 -10.04 -1.95 -37.57
CA SER A 318 -9.79 -1.12 -38.76
C SER A 318 -9.01 0.15 -38.46
N ASP A 319 -8.81 0.49 -37.18
CA ASP A 319 -8.12 1.69 -36.76
C ASP A 319 -6.63 1.61 -37.18
N PRO A 320 -6.06 2.66 -37.79
CA PRO A 320 -4.68 2.63 -38.29
C PRO A 320 -3.63 2.40 -37.20
N ASP A 321 -3.93 2.76 -35.94
CA ASP A 321 -2.98 2.67 -34.84
C ASP A 321 -3.10 1.34 -34.06
N VAL A 322 -4.12 0.53 -34.32
CA VAL A 322 -4.42 -0.69 -33.54
C VAL A 322 -3.25 -1.67 -33.52
N ASP A 323 -2.56 -1.86 -34.65
CA ASP A 323 -1.44 -2.79 -34.74
C ASP A 323 -0.22 -2.33 -33.94
N ALA A 324 0.01 -1.01 -33.86
CA ALA A 324 1.10 -0.45 -33.07
C ALA A 324 0.80 -0.62 -31.57
N VAL A 325 -0.41 -0.25 -31.14
CA VAL A 325 -0.87 -0.41 -29.75
C VAL A 325 -0.84 -1.89 -29.31
N VAL A 326 -1.33 -2.81 -30.14
CA VAL A 326 -1.31 -4.25 -29.86
C VAL A 326 0.11 -4.77 -29.67
N LYS A 327 1.08 -4.33 -30.49
CA LYS A 327 2.49 -4.74 -30.37
C LYS A 327 3.13 -4.25 -29.08
N GLU A 328 2.83 -3.03 -28.64
CA GLU A 328 3.36 -2.50 -27.38
C GLU A 328 2.79 -3.22 -26.17
N ILE A 329 1.47 -3.49 -26.17
CA ILE A 329 0.82 -4.28 -25.12
C ILE A 329 1.37 -5.71 -25.12
N GLU A 330 1.46 -6.35 -26.28
CA GLU A 330 2.03 -7.70 -26.40
C GLU A 330 3.43 -7.76 -25.79
N LYS A 331 4.31 -6.84 -26.17
CA LYS A 331 5.67 -6.78 -25.64
C LYS A 331 5.67 -6.58 -24.12
N THR A 332 4.89 -5.61 -23.63
CA THR A 332 4.80 -5.30 -22.19
C THR A 332 4.34 -6.51 -21.37
N VAL A 333 3.33 -7.24 -21.88
CA VAL A 333 2.80 -8.44 -21.21
C VAL A 333 3.76 -9.61 -21.31
N LEU A 334 4.40 -9.83 -22.47
CA LEU A 334 5.39 -10.89 -22.65
C LEU A 334 6.61 -10.69 -21.74
N ASP A 335 7.17 -9.48 -21.72
CA ASP A 335 8.33 -9.14 -20.89
C ASP A 335 8.03 -9.41 -19.39
N PHE A 336 6.80 -9.16 -18.95
CA PHE A 336 6.35 -9.47 -17.60
C PHE A 336 6.20 -10.98 -17.36
N LEU A 337 5.43 -11.67 -18.20
CA LEU A 337 5.12 -13.10 -18.02
C LEU A 337 6.36 -13.99 -18.15
N GLN A 338 7.41 -13.52 -18.83
CA GLN A 338 8.70 -14.19 -18.95
C GLN A 338 9.71 -13.79 -17.87
N SER A 339 9.35 -12.86 -16.98
CA SER A 339 10.23 -12.48 -15.87
C SER A 339 10.31 -13.58 -14.82
N ASP A 340 11.46 -13.69 -14.13
CA ASP A 340 11.65 -14.67 -13.05
C ASP A 340 10.56 -14.57 -11.98
N VAL A 341 10.10 -13.35 -11.68
CA VAL A 341 9.08 -13.08 -10.66
C VAL A 341 7.72 -13.63 -11.09
N ALA A 342 7.30 -13.41 -12.34
CA ALA A 342 6.06 -13.98 -12.86
C ALA A 342 6.17 -15.49 -13.03
N LEU A 343 7.29 -16.00 -13.55
CA LEU A 343 7.52 -17.44 -13.75
C LEU A 343 7.51 -18.22 -12.44
N ASN A 344 8.00 -17.65 -11.34
CA ASN A 344 7.90 -18.28 -10.02
C ASN A 344 6.45 -18.45 -9.53
N ASN A 345 5.55 -17.56 -9.95
CA ASN A 345 4.12 -17.61 -9.63
C ASN A 345 3.32 -18.49 -10.60
N ILE A 346 3.62 -18.39 -11.91
CA ILE A 346 2.99 -19.21 -12.97
C ILE A 346 3.42 -20.68 -12.85
N GLN A 347 4.69 -20.92 -12.52
CA GLN A 347 5.30 -22.25 -12.51
C GLN A 347 5.09 -22.96 -13.85
N ASN A 348 4.42 -24.13 -13.84
CA ASN A 348 4.11 -24.93 -15.02
C ASN A 348 2.65 -24.81 -15.47
N GLU A 349 1.90 -23.87 -14.90
CA GLU A 349 0.50 -23.65 -15.28
C GLU A 349 0.41 -23.02 -16.66
N LYS A 350 -0.60 -23.45 -17.39
CA LYS A 350 -0.88 -22.94 -18.72
C LYS A 350 -1.67 -21.64 -18.64
N TYR A 351 -1.40 -20.74 -19.57
CA TYR A 351 -2.10 -19.46 -19.65
C TYR A 351 -2.46 -19.08 -21.07
N GLN A 352 -3.45 -18.20 -21.16
CA GLN A 352 -3.80 -17.54 -22.40
C GLN A 352 -4.16 -16.08 -22.14
N VAL A 353 -3.43 -15.16 -22.77
CA VAL A 353 -3.79 -13.74 -22.83
C VAL A 353 -4.29 -13.44 -24.24
N VAL A 354 -5.49 -12.86 -24.35
CA VAL A 354 -6.08 -12.49 -25.64
C VAL A 354 -6.29 -10.99 -25.71
N ILE A 355 -5.65 -10.36 -26.69
CA ILE A 355 -5.85 -8.94 -27.00
C ILE A 355 -6.89 -8.85 -28.12
N SER A 356 -7.93 -8.07 -27.90
CA SER A 356 -9.05 -7.88 -28.82
C SER A 356 -9.39 -6.41 -29.00
N SER A 357 -9.79 -6.04 -30.20
CA SER A 357 -10.32 -4.72 -30.53
C SER A 357 -11.76 -4.54 -30.00
N SER A 358 -12.28 -3.33 -30.10
CA SER A 358 -13.62 -2.98 -29.60
C SER A 358 -14.76 -3.67 -30.37
N ASP A 359 -14.52 -4.05 -31.63
CA ASP A 359 -15.38 -4.90 -32.47
C ASP A 359 -15.25 -6.41 -32.17
N LYS A 360 -14.53 -6.77 -31.10
CA LYS A 360 -14.30 -8.15 -30.61
C LYS A 360 -13.46 -9.03 -31.53
N LYS A 361 -12.81 -8.47 -32.55
CA LYS A 361 -11.83 -9.22 -33.33
C LYS A 361 -10.61 -9.54 -32.46
N LYS A 362 -10.16 -10.79 -32.52
CA LYS A 362 -8.92 -11.20 -31.85
C LYS A 362 -7.73 -10.66 -32.63
N MET A 363 -6.94 -9.82 -31.98
CA MET A 363 -5.77 -9.18 -32.57
C MET A 363 -4.51 -9.98 -32.25
N LYS A 364 -4.39 -10.47 -31.01
CA LYS A 364 -3.26 -11.28 -30.57
C LYS A 364 -3.63 -12.31 -29.51
N VAL A 365 -2.89 -13.43 -29.49
CA VAL A 365 -2.97 -14.46 -28.45
C VAL A 365 -1.55 -14.76 -27.97
N ILE A 366 -1.37 -14.74 -26.65
CA ILE A 366 -0.12 -15.08 -25.95
C ILE A 366 -0.42 -16.31 -25.08
N SER A 367 0.43 -17.35 -25.14
CA SER A 367 0.25 -18.59 -24.38
C SER A 367 1.58 -19.32 -24.17
N ASN A 368 1.65 -20.19 -23.16
CA ASN A 368 2.76 -21.12 -22.91
C ASN A 368 2.35 -22.61 -23.04
#